data_AF-A0A374HUW7-F1
#
_entry.id   AF-A0A374HUW7-F1
#
_cell.length_a   1.000
_cell.length_b   1.000
_cell.length_c   1.000
_cell.angle_alpha   90.00
_cell.angle_beta   90.00
_cell.angle_gamma   90.00
#
_symmetry.space_group_name_H-M   'P 1'
#
loop_
_entity.id
_entity.type
_entity.pdbx_description
1 polymer ?
#
loop_
_entity_poly.entity_id
_entity_poly.type
_entity_poly.pdbx_seq_one_letter_code
_entity_poly.pdbx_strand_id
1 'polypeptide(L)' 'MQEHNHARQEIAAQLRQVRKEQGMTQERLAEKVGTRKSNISRLESGRYNPSLDFLEKVAGGLGREIEVKVT' A
#
# COMPACT_ATOMS: atom_id res chain seq x y z
N MET A 1 -25.91 0.10 1.99
CA MET A 1 -24.70 -0.32 2.73
C MET A 1 -23.54 0.54 2.28
N GLN A 2 -23.27 1.64 2.97
CA GLN A 2 -22.02 2.37 2.77
C GLN A 2 -21.00 1.69 3.68
N GLU A 3 -20.15 0.82 3.13
CA GLU A 3 -19.04 0.27 3.91
C GLU A 3 -18.07 1.41 4.26
N HIS A 4 -17.82 1.61 5.55
CA HIS A 4 -16.75 2.47 6.08
C HIS A 4 -15.37 1.95 5.61
N ASN A 5 -14.98 2.24 4.37
CA ASN A 5 -13.70 1.80 3.78
C ASN A 5 -12.83 2.97 3.27
N HIS A 6 -13.12 4.20 3.72
CA HIS A 6 -12.47 5.41 3.22
C HIS A 6 -10.96 5.40 3.50
N ALA A 7 -10.54 5.23 4.76
CA ALA A 7 -9.12 5.24 5.14
C ALA A 7 -8.30 4.17 4.41
N ARG A 8 -8.85 2.96 4.24
CA ARG A 8 -8.17 1.87 3.54
C ARG A 8 -7.94 2.19 2.06
N GLN A 9 -8.97 2.74 1.41
CA GLN A 9 -8.88 3.15 0.00
C GLN A 9 -7.90 4.30 -0.19
N GLU A 10 -7.89 5.27 0.73
CA GLU A 10 -6.95 6.39 0.74
C GLU A 10 -5.50 5.91 0.88
N ILE A 11 -5.21 5.09 1.90
CA ILE A 11 -3.87 4.55 2.11
C ILE A 11 -3.40 3.76 0.89
N ALA A 12 -4.26 2.89 0.34
CA ALA A 12 -3.94 2.13 -0.87
C ALA A 12 -3.66 3.04 -2.08
N ALA A 13 -4.44 4.11 -2.25
CA ALA A 13 -4.24 5.09 -3.31
C ALA A 13 -2.95 5.89 -3.13
N GLN A 14 -2.62 6.31 -1.92
CA GLN A 14 -1.38 7.01 -1.59
C GLN A 14 -0.15 6.15 -1.87
N LEU A 15 -0.11 4.90 -1.40
CA LEU A 15 0.99 3.98 -1.67
C LEU A 15 1.17 3.74 -3.18
N ARG A 16 0.05 3.55 -3.90
CA ARG A 16 0.06 3.41 -5.36
C ARG A 16 0.61 4.65 -6.06
N GLN A 17 0.24 5.84 -5.58
CA GLN A 17 0.68 7.11 -6.14
C GLN A 17 2.18 7.30 -5.95
N VAL A 18 2.69 7.12 -4.72
CA VAL A 18 4.14 7.20 -4.44
C VAL A 18 4.93 6.20 -5.29
N ARG A 19 4.45 4.96 -5.44
CA ARG A 19 5.12 3.97 -6.31
C ARG A 19 5.22 4.48 -7.75
N LYS A 20 4.15 5.07 -8.29
CA LYS A 20 4.12 5.59 -9.66
C LYS A 20 5.05 6.79 -9.83
N GLU A 21 5.11 7.70 -8.86
CA GLU A 21 6.02 8.84 -8.86
C GLU A 21 7.49 8.41 -8.90
N GLN A 22 7.80 7.27 -8.29
CA GLN A 22 9.13 6.66 -8.33
C GLN A 22 9.38 5.81 -9.60
N GLY A 23 8.43 5.75 -10.55
CA GLY A 23 8.56 4.95 -11.77
C GLY A 23 8.65 3.43 -11.54
N MET A 24 8.31 2.94 -10.34
CA MET A 24 8.45 1.53 -10.00
C MET A 24 7.25 0.71 -10.49
N THR A 25 7.51 -0.49 -11.02
CA THR A 25 6.46 -1.47 -11.29
C THR A 25 5.99 -2.15 -9.99
N GLN A 26 4.81 -2.77 -10.00
CA GLN A 26 4.34 -3.58 -8.85
C GLN A 26 5.27 -4.78 -8.59
N GLU A 27 5.85 -5.36 -9.63
CA GLU A 27 6.84 -6.45 -9.52
C GLU A 27 8.09 -5.97 -8.80
N ARG A 28 8.61 -4.80 -9.19
CA ARG A 28 9.81 -4.23 -8.57
C ARG A 28 9.60 -3.90 -7.10
N LEU A 29 8.43 -3.35 -6.75
CA LEU A 29 8.09 -3.11 -5.35
C LEU A 29 7.95 -4.42 -4.57
N ALA A 30 7.33 -5.45 -5.17
CA ALA A 30 7.19 -6.76 -4.55
C ALA A 30 8.56 -7.40 -4.24
N GLU A 31 9.51 -7.35 -5.18
CA GLU A 31 10.89 -7.79 -4.96
C GLU A 31 11.54 -7.07 -3.78
N LYS A 32 11.47 -5.73 -3.76
CA LYS A 32 12.09 -4.89 -2.73
C LYS A 32 11.49 -5.13 -1.34
N VAL A 33 10.18 -5.39 -1.28
CA VAL A 33 9.43 -5.69 -0.06
C VAL A 33 9.57 -7.17 0.34
N GLY A 34 10.07 -8.05 -0.53
CA GLY A 34 10.11 -9.49 -0.28
C GLY A 34 8.69 -10.07 -0.17
N THR A 35 7.86 -9.84 -1.18
CA THR A 35 6.50 -10.38 -1.31
C THR A 35 6.20 -10.74 -2.76
N ARG A 36 4.96 -11.18 -3.06
CA ARG A 36 4.51 -11.46 -4.44
C ARG A 36 3.85 -10.21 -5.05
N LYS A 37 4.00 -9.98 -6.35
CA LYS A 37 3.30 -8.90 -7.07
C LYS A 37 1.78 -8.95 -6.90
N SER A 38 1.19 -10.15 -6.78
CA SER A 38 -0.24 -10.30 -6.47
C SER A 38 -0.63 -9.61 -5.16
N ASN A 39 0.25 -9.58 -4.15
CA ASN A 39 -0.03 -8.94 -2.86
C ASN A 39 0.00 -7.42 -2.99
N ILE A 40 0.97 -6.88 -3.74
CA ILE A 40 1.01 -5.44 -4.07
C ILE A 40 -0.22 -5.03 -4.87
N SER A 41 -0.60 -5.82 -5.88
CA SER A 41 -1.79 -5.54 -6.68
C SER A 41 -3.08 -5.55 -5.86
N ARG A 42 -3.24 -6.50 -4.92
CA ARG A 42 -4.40 -6.54 -4.01
C ARG A 42 -4.41 -5.34 -3.07
N LEU A 43 -3.27 -4.99 -2.48
CA LEU A 43 -3.11 -3.81 -1.64
C LEU A 43 -3.55 -2.54 -2.37
N GLU A 44 -2.97 -2.27 -3.54
CA GLU A 44 -3.26 -1.06 -4.33
C GLU A 44 -4.68 -0.99 -4.89
N SER A 45 -5.41 -2.10 -4.87
CA SER A 45 -6.81 -2.12 -5.26
C SER A 45 -7.75 -1.58 -4.18
N GLY A 46 -7.29 -1.47 -2.92
CA GLY A 46 -8.12 -1.06 -1.78
C GLY A 46 -9.24 -2.05 -1.41
N ARG A 47 -9.30 -3.23 -2.06
CA ARG A 47 -10.34 -4.25 -1.87
C ARG A 47 -10.01 -5.32 -0.83
N TYR A 48 -8.73 -5.46 -0.49
CA TYR A 48 -8.25 -6.38 0.54
C TYR A 48 -7.96 -5.61 1.84
N ASN A 49 -8.05 -6.28 2.99
CA ASN A 49 -7.71 -5.75 4.32
C ASN A 49 -6.25 -6.08 4.69
N PRO A 50 -5.26 -5.22 4.38
CA PRO A 50 -3.87 -5.45 4.76
C PRO A 50 -3.65 -5.31 6.27
N SER A 51 -2.69 -6.06 6.81
CA SER A 51 -2.20 -5.80 8.16
C SER A 51 -1.38 -4.50 8.19
N LEU A 52 -1.28 -3.89 9.37
CA LEU A 52 -0.44 -2.71 9.59
C LEU A 52 1.03 -3.01 9.24
N ASP A 53 1.55 -4.16 9.68
CA ASP A 53 2.91 -4.61 9.35
C ASP A 53 3.16 -4.66 7.83
N PHE A 54 2.15 -5.08 7.05
CA PHE A 54 2.30 -5.11 5.60
C PHE A 54 2.30 -3.72 4.98
N LEU A 55 1.48 -2.80 5.51
CA LEU A 55 1.49 -1.40 5.11
C LEU A 55 2.85 -0.75 5.41
N GLU A 56 3.38 -0.96 6.60
CA GLU A 56 4.71 -0.48 7.02
C GLU A 56 5.82 -1.05 6.13
N LYS A 57 5.79 -2.36 5.87
CA LYS A 57 6.78 -3.01 4.98
C LYS A 57 6.76 -2.41 3.57
N VAL A 58 5.57 -2.16 3.04
CA VAL A 58 5.40 -1.58 1.69
C VAL A 58 5.83 -0.12 1.66
N ALA A 59 5.48 0.68 2.68
CA ALA A 59 5.94 2.05 2.82
C ALA A 59 7.47 2.11 2.92
N GLY A 60 8.10 1.25 3.73
CA GLY A 60 9.56 1.12 3.81
C GLY A 60 10.19 0.73 2.47
N GLY A 61 9.55 -0.17 1.70
CA GLY A 61 9.94 -0.47 0.32
C GLY A 61 9.93 0.76 -0.60
N LEU A 62 9.07 1.72 -0.34
CA LEU A 62 8.99 3.01 -1.04
C LEU A 62 9.88 4.10 -0.41
N GLY A 63 10.62 3.81 0.67
CA GLY A 63 11.40 4.80 1.42
C GLY A 63 10.51 5.83 2.12
N ARG A 64 9.32 5.41 2.58
CA ARG A 64 8.34 6.21 3.31
C ARG A 64 8.02 5.55 4.65
N GLU A 65 7.35 6.29 5.51
CA GLU A 65 6.86 5.84 6.81
C GLU A 65 5.33 5.98 6.85
N ILE A 66 4.67 5.17 7.69
CA ILE A 66 3.23 5.25 7.93
C ILE A 66 2.99 6.09 9.19
N GLU A 67 2.17 7.13 9.06
CA GLU A 67 1.66 7.90 10.20
C GLU A 67 0.15 7.65 10.34
N VAL A 68 -0.29 7.30 11.54
CA VAL A 68 -1.72 7.11 11.85
C VAL A 68 -2.15 8.20 12.82
N LYS A 69 -3.09 9.04 12.37
CA LYS A 69 -3.72 10.06 13.19
C LYS A 69 -5.17 9.68 13.45
N VAL A 70 -5.54 9.59 14.73
CA VAL A 70 -6.93 9.42 15.17
C VAL A 70 -7.43 10.78 15.64
N THR A 71 -8.52 11.25 15.05
CA THR A 71 -9.15 12.56 15.33
C THR A 71 -10.59 12.38 15.74
#